data_AF-A0A1G8MH67-F1
#
_entry.id   AF-A0A1G8MH67-F1
#
_cell.length_a   1.000
_cell.length_b   1.000
_cell.length_c   1.000
_cell.angle_alpha   90.00
_cell.angle_beta   90.00
_cell.angle_gamma   90.00
#
_symmetry.space_group_name_H-M   'P 1'
#
loop_
_entity.id
_entity.type
_entity.pdbx_description
1 polymer ?
#
loop_
_entity_poly.entity_id
_entity_poly.type
_entity_poly.pdbx_seq_one_letter_code
_entity_poly.pdbx_strand_id
1 'polypeptide(L)'
;MNLLSGMEKFGFSMDGELDILAEEKPKKGDAAGAKAAAPVVKQETDFVIDKKVRCPVCDKEFPIKAVLATKLKRLEPDFDLRPNYEHIDKIKYDFLSCPNCGFSALDTTFSKIDTARVKLIRAEFCPSFKPQPNEPLPETYSYEYSIEKFKLALICTMKKKAKMSEKAYVCLKIAWLRRAQLKELEGNKEADPKVVEMIKKEYDGFYSQAYEGFMKAISSETPPYCGMASEAVDFMLANMSMYYKKYDAAMKLVARLIQSPSTSRKLKDKCVDLKDEITAKVAAEKAAAAENQ
;
A
#
# COMPACT_ATOMS: atom_id res chain seq x y z
N MET A 1 33.94 -1.90 42.21
CA MET A 1 32.95 -2.92 41.82
C MET A 1 32.41 -2.54 40.47
N ASN A 2 32.76 -3.30 39.44
CA ASN A 2 32.42 -3.04 38.04
C ASN A 2 31.00 -3.52 37.76
N LEU A 3 30.12 -2.61 37.32
CA LEU A 3 28.72 -2.90 37.06
C LEU A 3 28.44 -3.26 35.60
N LEU A 4 29.46 -3.37 34.73
CA LEU A 4 29.28 -3.56 33.28
C LEU A 4 30.41 -4.37 32.61
N SER A 5 30.97 -5.39 33.28
CA SER A 5 31.83 -6.35 32.57
C SER A 5 30.97 -7.31 31.74
N GLY A 6 31.15 -7.34 30.41
CA GLY A 6 30.58 -8.38 29.54
C GLY A 6 29.85 -7.94 28.25
N MET A 7 29.94 -6.68 27.83
CA MET A 7 29.25 -6.19 26.61
C MET A 7 30.13 -6.05 25.36
N GLU A 8 31.41 -6.46 25.41
CA GLU A 8 32.33 -6.48 24.25
C GLU A 8 31.91 -7.46 23.14
N LYS A 9 31.02 -8.41 23.44
CA LYS A 9 30.48 -9.35 22.44
C LYS A 9 29.48 -8.71 21.44
N PHE A 10 29.16 -7.43 21.60
CA PHE A 10 28.18 -6.73 20.76
C PHE A 10 28.76 -5.54 19.97
N GLY A 11 30.07 -5.32 19.97
CA GLY A 11 30.73 -4.47 18.97
C GLY A 11 30.36 -2.98 19.02
N PHE A 12 30.20 -2.40 20.20
CA PHE A 12 30.05 -0.96 20.37
C PHE A 12 31.29 -0.38 21.06
N SER A 13 32.01 0.51 20.39
CA SER A 13 32.87 1.51 21.02
C SER A 13 32.30 2.90 20.68
N MET A 14 31.76 3.59 21.67
CA MET A 14 31.56 5.04 21.61
C MET A 14 32.26 5.65 22.82
N ASP A 15 33.46 6.17 22.57
CA ASP A 15 34.08 7.16 23.44
C ASP A 15 33.83 8.53 22.79
N GLY A 16 33.04 9.37 23.45
CA GLY A 16 32.84 10.76 23.05
C GLY A 16 31.62 11.38 23.71
N GLU A 17 31.86 12.32 24.64
CA GLU A 17 30.86 13.19 25.25
C GLU A 17 30.00 13.90 24.19
N LEU A 18 28.68 13.82 24.35
CA LEU A 18 27.72 14.57 23.53
C LEU A 18 27.39 15.89 24.26
N ASP A 19 28.07 16.98 23.91
CA ASP A 19 27.66 18.35 24.26
C ASP A 19 26.94 18.99 23.07
N ILE A 20 25.66 19.35 23.25
CA ILE A 20 24.72 19.70 22.17
C ILE A 20 24.63 21.24 21.97
N LEU A 21 25.40 22.06 22.70
CA LEU A 21 25.20 23.53 22.72
C LEU A 21 26.42 24.40 22.36
N ALA A 22 27.49 23.85 21.77
CA ALA A 22 28.62 24.68 21.32
C ALA A 22 28.45 25.18 19.87
N GLU A 23 28.30 26.49 19.68
CA GLU A 23 28.31 27.15 18.36
C GLU A 23 29.74 27.24 17.79
N GLU A 24 29.93 26.88 16.51
CA GLU A 24 31.22 27.07 15.81
C GLU A 24 31.12 28.07 14.64
N LYS A 25 32.02 29.06 14.66
CA LYS A 25 32.35 29.97 13.55
C LYS A 25 33.29 29.30 12.53
N PRO A 26 33.29 29.74 11.25
CA PRO A 26 33.86 28.96 10.15
C PRO A 26 35.36 29.20 9.98
N LYS A 27 36.11 28.16 9.59
CA LYS A 27 37.41 28.29 8.94
C LYS A 27 37.56 27.39 7.70
N LYS A 28 38.22 28.00 6.71
CA LYS A 28 38.50 27.58 5.33
C LYS A 28 39.58 26.50 5.21
N GLY A 29 39.55 25.79 4.06
CA GLY A 29 40.64 25.01 3.46
C GLY A 29 40.45 23.51 3.66
N ASP A 30 40.49 22.61 2.68
CA ASP A 30 41.04 22.68 1.32
C ASP A 30 40.23 21.79 0.36
N ALA A 31 40.08 22.29 -0.87
CA ALA A 31 39.45 21.56 -1.97
C ALA A 31 40.42 20.54 -2.54
N ALA A 32 40.25 19.26 -2.17
CA ALA A 32 40.78 18.13 -2.92
C ALA A 32 39.61 17.45 -3.65
N GLY A 33 39.69 17.45 -4.98
CA GLY A 33 38.62 17.02 -5.88
C GLY A 33 38.13 15.59 -5.61
N ALA A 34 36.95 15.48 -5.00
CA ALA A 34 36.15 14.27 -5.05
C ALA A 34 35.64 14.11 -6.49
N LYS A 35 36.22 13.17 -7.23
CA LYS A 35 35.58 12.62 -8.42
C LYS A 35 34.19 12.15 -8.00
N ALA A 36 33.16 12.78 -8.56
CA ALA A 36 31.78 12.37 -8.39
C ALA A 36 31.69 10.88 -8.74
N ALA A 37 31.49 10.03 -7.74
CA ALA A 37 31.05 8.67 -7.97
C ALA A 37 29.72 8.79 -8.74
N ALA A 38 29.65 8.14 -9.90
CA ALA A 38 28.43 8.07 -10.69
C ALA A 38 27.25 7.67 -9.77
N PRO A 39 26.05 8.26 -9.94
CA PRO A 39 24.92 7.95 -9.08
C PRO A 39 24.67 6.44 -9.13
N VAL A 40 24.86 5.77 -7.99
CA VAL A 40 24.50 4.36 -7.83
C VAL A 40 23.02 4.27 -8.11
N VAL A 41 22.65 3.68 -9.26
CA VAL A 41 21.25 3.42 -9.61
C VAL A 41 20.73 2.40 -8.60
N LYS A 42 20.00 2.88 -7.59
CA LYS A 42 19.39 2.03 -6.57
C LYS A 42 18.39 1.11 -7.24
N GLN A 43 18.55 -0.20 -7.02
CA GLN A 43 17.67 -1.22 -7.56
C GLN A 43 16.65 -1.63 -6.51
N GLU A 44 15.53 -2.20 -6.93
CA GLU A 44 14.48 -2.66 -6.00
C GLU A 44 15.01 -3.66 -4.96
N THR A 45 16.00 -4.49 -5.35
CA THR A 45 16.68 -5.47 -4.50
C THR A 45 17.34 -4.85 -3.26
N ASP A 46 17.78 -3.59 -3.34
CA ASP A 46 18.44 -2.87 -2.23
C ASP A 46 17.49 -2.55 -1.06
N PHE A 47 16.18 -2.64 -1.31
CA PHE A 47 15.11 -2.27 -0.38
C PHE A 47 14.37 -3.48 0.21
N VAL A 48 14.75 -4.70 -0.14
CA VAL A 48 14.11 -5.92 0.35
C VAL A 48 15.10 -6.83 1.07
N ILE A 49 14.61 -7.57 2.06
CA ILE A 49 15.39 -8.56 2.81
C ILE A 49 14.60 -9.85 2.99
N ASP A 50 15.33 -10.94 3.15
CA ASP A 50 14.75 -12.21 3.52
C ASP A 50 14.40 -12.21 5.00
N LYS A 51 13.15 -12.55 5.30
CA LYS A 51 12.67 -12.70 6.67
C LYS A 51 11.94 -14.03 6.79
N LYS A 52 12.07 -14.70 7.93
CA LYS A 52 11.22 -15.85 8.26
C LYS A 52 10.00 -15.40 9.04
N VAL A 53 8.84 -15.96 8.69
CA VAL A 53 7.58 -15.72 9.38
C VAL A 53 6.92 -17.05 9.72
N ARG A 54 6.31 -17.11 10.90
CA ARG A 54 5.55 -18.27 11.39
C ARG A 54 4.07 -18.12 11.05
N CYS A 55 3.48 -19.13 10.42
CA CYS A 55 2.07 -19.11 10.05
C CYS A 55 1.15 -19.29 11.28
N PRO A 56 0.17 -18.40 11.54
CA PRO A 56 -0.76 -18.56 12.67
C PRO A 56 -1.80 -19.68 12.43
N VAL A 57 -1.91 -20.20 11.21
CA VAL A 57 -2.86 -21.24 10.86
C VAL A 57 -2.26 -22.63 10.93
N CYS A 58 -1.03 -22.85 10.47
CA CYS A 58 -0.41 -24.18 10.46
C CYS A 58 0.89 -24.26 11.26
N ASP A 59 1.29 -23.19 11.93
CA ASP A 59 2.48 -23.11 12.81
C ASP A 59 3.84 -23.32 12.13
N LYS A 60 3.85 -23.58 10.82
CA LYS A 60 5.07 -23.73 10.02
C LYS A 60 5.69 -22.37 9.70
N GLU A 61 7.01 -22.34 9.69
CA GLU A 61 7.79 -21.18 9.24
C GLU A 61 8.01 -21.22 7.73
N PHE A 62 8.07 -20.05 7.11
CA PHE A 62 8.39 -19.89 5.70
C PHE A 62 9.11 -18.55 5.46
N PRO A 63 9.97 -18.48 4.45
CA PRO A 63 10.68 -17.25 4.11
C PRO A 63 9.77 -16.30 3.29
N ILE A 64 10.01 -15.01 3.42
CA ILE A 64 9.36 -13.93 2.66
C ILE A 64 10.39 -12.87 2.26
N LYS A 65 10.07 -12.05 1.26
CA LYS A 65 10.70 -10.74 1.04
C LYS A 65 9.97 -9.68 1.85
N ALA A 66 10.68 -9.02 2.76
CA ALA A 66 10.19 -7.91 3.56
C ALA A 66 10.88 -6.60 3.14
N VAL A 67 10.12 -5.51 3.09
CA VAL A 67 10.65 -4.19 2.71
C VAL A 67 11.36 -3.53 3.90
N LEU A 68 12.55 -2.98 3.65
CA LEU A 68 13.33 -2.19 4.59
C LEU A 68 12.74 -0.78 4.76
N ALA A 69 11.82 -0.64 5.71
CA ALA A 69 11.14 0.64 5.97
C ALA A 69 12.10 1.82 6.21
N THR A 70 13.27 1.59 6.81
CA THR A 70 14.29 2.61 7.09
C THR A 70 14.94 3.20 5.84
N LYS A 71 14.94 2.46 4.72
CA LYS A 71 15.50 2.93 3.44
C LYS A 71 14.46 3.60 2.55
N LEU A 72 13.17 3.49 2.89
CA LEU A 72 12.09 4.01 2.06
C LEU A 72 12.03 5.53 2.12
N LYS A 73 12.05 6.16 0.95
CA LYS A 73 11.73 7.59 0.81
C LYS A 73 10.35 7.73 0.19
N ARG A 74 9.44 8.34 0.94
CA ARG A 74 8.04 8.52 0.52
C ARG A 74 7.93 9.62 -0.55
N LEU A 75 7.19 9.33 -1.60
CA LEU A 75 6.77 10.27 -2.63
C LEU A 75 5.31 10.72 -2.39
N GLU A 76 4.84 11.71 -3.15
CA GLU A 76 3.45 12.14 -3.07
C GLU A 76 2.53 10.96 -3.43
N PRO A 77 1.53 10.63 -2.60
CA PRO A 77 0.58 9.59 -2.91
C PRO A 77 -0.26 9.95 -4.14
N ASP A 78 -0.79 8.93 -4.82
CA ASP A 78 -1.77 9.16 -5.88
C ASP A 78 -3.05 9.80 -5.29
N PHE A 79 -3.91 10.30 -6.19
CA PHE A 79 -5.19 10.95 -5.86
C PHE A 79 -6.07 10.10 -4.91
N ASP A 80 -6.05 8.78 -5.05
CA ASP A 80 -6.78 7.82 -4.21
C ASP A 80 -5.99 7.32 -2.99
N LEU A 81 -4.95 8.07 -2.57
CA LEU A 81 -4.09 7.78 -1.42
C LEU A 81 -3.17 6.56 -1.55
N ARG A 82 -2.96 6.03 -2.77
CA ARG A 82 -1.94 5.01 -3.02
C ARG A 82 -0.56 5.52 -2.55
N PRO A 83 0.12 4.81 -1.63
CA PRO A 83 1.45 5.23 -1.19
C PRO A 83 2.49 4.97 -2.29
N ASN A 84 3.30 5.99 -2.60
CA ASN A 84 4.40 5.90 -3.56
C ASN A 84 5.74 6.06 -2.84
N TYR A 85 6.77 5.34 -3.30
CA TYR A 85 8.13 5.40 -2.76
C TYR A 85 9.15 5.46 -3.90
N GLU A 86 10.30 6.06 -3.64
CA GLU A 86 11.42 6.07 -4.58
C GLU A 86 11.98 4.65 -4.75
N HIS A 87 12.18 4.23 -6.00
CA HIS A 87 12.83 2.96 -6.39
C HIS A 87 12.13 1.63 -6.04
N ILE A 88 10.99 1.65 -5.33
CA ILE A 88 10.27 0.41 -4.98
C ILE A 88 8.76 0.64 -4.87
N ASP A 89 7.99 -0.28 -5.45
CA ASP A 89 6.57 -0.41 -5.13
C ASP A 89 6.38 -1.29 -3.89
N LYS A 90 6.25 -0.66 -2.72
CA LYS A 90 6.02 -1.33 -1.44
C LYS A 90 4.79 -2.23 -1.46
N ILE A 91 3.75 -1.89 -2.24
CA ILE A 91 2.48 -2.64 -2.25
C ILE A 91 2.72 -4.07 -2.74
N LYS A 92 3.71 -4.30 -3.60
CA LYS A 92 4.10 -5.65 -4.06
C LYS A 92 4.42 -6.60 -2.89
N TYR A 93 4.85 -6.07 -1.75
CA TYR A 93 5.29 -6.84 -0.58
C TYR A 93 4.31 -6.78 0.61
N ASP A 94 3.16 -6.13 0.46
CA ASP A 94 2.22 -5.88 1.57
C ASP A 94 1.22 -7.04 1.81
N PHE A 95 1.74 -8.27 1.70
CA PHE A 95 1.02 -9.49 2.00
C PHE A 95 1.95 -10.53 2.60
N LEU A 96 1.36 -11.49 3.31
CA LEU A 96 2.01 -12.71 3.73
C LEU A 96 1.17 -13.88 3.23
N SER A 97 1.81 -14.84 2.57
CA SER A 97 1.15 -16.02 2.00
C SER A 97 1.89 -17.28 2.40
N CYS A 98 1.23 -18.17 3.14
CA CYS A 98 1.85 -19.39 3.63
C CYS A 98 1.84 -20.48 2.54
N PRO A 99 3.00 -20.96 2.06
CA PRO A 99 3.06 -21.98 1.02
C PRO A 99 2.54 -23.36 1.49
N ASN A 100 2.47 -23.56 2.81
CA ASN A 100 2.09 -24.84 3.39
C ASN A 100 0.57 -25.06 3.49
N CYS A 101 -0.19 -24.01 3.84
CA CYS A 101 -1.64 -24.12 4.06
C CYS A 101 -2.45 -23.09 3.27
N GLY A 102 -1.78 -22.24 2.49
CA GLY A 102 -2.35 -21.20 1.62
C GLY A 102 -2.89 -19.98 2.35
N PHE A 103 -2.88 -19.96 3.69
CA PHE A 103 -3.38 -18.82 4.44
C PHE A 103 -2.64 -17.57 4.03
N SER A 104 -3.38 -16.59 3.55
CA SER A 104 -2.86 -15.36 3.00
C SER A 104 -3.64 -14.18 3.55
N ALA A 105 -2.94 -13.10 3.89
CA ALA A 105 -3.55 -11.87 4.39
C ALA A 105 -2.60 -10.69 4.14
N LEU A 106 -3.10 -9.48 4.35
CA LEU A 106 -2.25 -8.28 4.40
C LEU A 106 -1.22 -8.45 5.52
N ASP A 107 -0.01 -7.91 5.34
CA ASP A 107 1.05 -7.99 6.36
C ASP A 107 0.55 -7.50 7.73
N THR A 108 -0.20 -6.38 7.71
CA THR A 108 -0.80 -5.74 8.89
C THR A 108 -1.86 -6.58 9.63
N THR A 109 -2.47 -7.57 8.98
CA THR A 109 -3.57 -8.41 9.53
C THR A 109 -3.23 -9.90 9.62
N PHE A 110 -2.12 -10.35 9.03
CA PHE A 110 -1.75 -11.76 8.98
C PHE A 110 -1.62 -12.40 10.36
N SER A 111 -0.86 -11.78 11.26
CA SER A 111 -0.69 -12.28 12.63
C SER A 111 -1.87 -11.93 13.56
N LYS A 112 -2.83 -11.12 13.11
CA LYS A 112 -3.98 -10.65 13.89
C LYS A 112 -5.24 -11.47 13.59
N ILE A 113 -5.13 -12.78 13.75
CA ILE A 113 -6.24 -13.72 13.54
C ILE A 113 -6.51 -14.50 14.84
N ASP A 114 -7.76 -14.51 15.29
CA ASP A 114 -8.15 -15.28 16.47
C ASP A 114 -8.39 -16.76 16.16
N THR A 115 -8.46 -17.58 17.22
CA THR A 115 -8.65 -19.03 17.13
C THR A 115 -9.93 -19.44 16.38
N ALA A 116 -11.02 -18.68 16.47
CA ALA A 116 -12.26 -19.00 15.78
C ALA A 116 -12.10 -18.80 14.26
N ARG A 117 -11.46 -17.71 13.84
CA ARG A 117 -11.14 -17.42 12.44
C ARG A 117 -10.10 -18.38 11.88
N VAL A 118 -9.13 -18.82 12.67
CA VAL A 118 -8.19 -19.88 12.28
C VAL A 118 -8.95 -21.18 11.98
N LYS A 119 -9.91 -21.57 12.83
CA LYS A 119 -10.77 -22.75 12.57
C LYS A 119 -11.56 -22.61 11.28
N LEU A 120 -12.13 -21.43 10.99
CA LEU A 120 -12.83 -21.16 9.72
C LEU A 120 -11.90 -21.32 8.51
N ILE A 121 -10.68 -20.78 8.55
CA ILE A 121 -9.72 -20.95 7.46
C ILE A 121 -9.35 -22.43 7.27
N ARG A 122 -9.06 -23.15 8.35
CA ARG A 122 -8.71 -24.58 8.28
C ARG A 122 -9.86 -25.42 7.72
N ALA A 123 -11.11 -25.06 8.00
CA ALA A 123 -12.27 -25.80 7.54
C ALA A 123 -12.73 -25.42 6.12
N GLU A 124 -12.81 -24.11 5.81
CA GLU A 124 -13.45 -23.62 4.59
C GLU A 124 -12.49 -23.28 3.44
N PHE A 125 -11.18 -23.16 3.73
CA PHE A 125 -10.18 -22.74 2.75
C PHE A 125 -9.05 -23.76 2.55
N CYS A 126 -8.39 -24.20 3.62
CA CYS A 126 -7.23 -25.10 3.51
C CYS A 126 -7.49 -26.39 2.72
N PRO A 127 -8.68 -27.04 2.78
CA PRO A 127 -8.96 -28.26 1.99
C PRO A 127 -8.96 -28.02 0.48
N SER A 128 -9.23 -26.78 0.04
CA SER A 128 -9.25 -26.41 -1.39
C SER A 128 -7.88 -25.94 -1.89
N PHE A 129 -6.93 -25.70 -1.00
CA PHE A 129 -5.59 -25.22 -1.36
C PHE A 129 -4.65 -26.38 -1.63
N LYS A 130 -3.83 -26.27 -2.69
CA LYS A 130 -2.75 -27.21 -2.98
C LYS A 130 -1.45 -26.67 -2.41
N PRO A 131 -0.84 -27.32 -1.39
CA PRO A 131 0.41 -26.86 -0.79
C PRO A 131 1.55 -26.78 -1.80
N GLN A 132 2.35 -25.71 -1.69
CA GLN A 132 3.54 -25.46 -2.50
C GLN A 132 4.77 -25.20 -1.60
N PRO A 133 5.14 -26.13 -0.69
CA PRO A 133 6.17 -25.88 0.32
C PRO A 133 7.57 -25.57 -0.25
N ASN A 134 7.81 -25.95 -1.51
CA ASN A 134 9.08 -25.76 -2.22
C ASN A 134 9.01 -24.62 -3.25
N GLU A 135 8.01 -23.74 -3.18
CA GLU A 135 7.94 -22.55 -4.01
C GLU A 135 9.21 -21.70 -3.79
N PRO A 136 10.02 -21.45 -4.84
CA PRO A 136 11.26 -20.68 -4.69
C PRO A 136 10.90 -19.23 -4.34
N LEU A 137 11.62 -18.65 -3.37
CA LEU A 137 11.45 -17.24 -3.03
C LEU A 137 12.11 -16.37 -4.12
N PRO A 138 11.36 -15.58 -4.91
CA PRO A 138 11.95 -14.70 -5.92
C PRO A 138 12.80 -13.62 -5.26
N GLU A 139 13.83 -13.11 -5.95
CA GLU A 139 14.69 -12.04 -5.45
C GLU A 139 13.92 -10.74 -5.16
N THR A 140 12.97 -10.42 -6.05
CA THR A 140 11.96 -9.37 -5.91
C THR A 140 10.61 -9.91 -6.39
N TYR A 141 9.51 -9.35 -5.88
CA TYR A 141 8.19 -9.75 -6.34
C TYR A 141 7.80 -9.02 -7.62
N SER A 142 7.35 -9.78 -8.63
CA SER A 142 6.70 -9.22 -9.82
C SER A 142 5.24 -8.84 -9.51
N TYR A 143 4.63 -7.99 -10.34
CA TYR A 143 3.20 -7.66 -10.16
C TYR A 143 2.32 -8.91 -10.22
N GLU A 144 2.56 -9.84 -11.14
CA GLU A 144 1.75 -11.05 -11.22
C GLU A 144 1.88 -11.93 -9.98
N TYR A 145 3.11 -12.10 -9.48
CA TYR A 145 3.33 -12.83 -8.23
C TYR A 145 2.55 -12.18 -7.09
N SER A 146 2.69 -10.87 -6.91
CA SER A 146 1.98 -10.15 -5.84
C SER A 146 0.46 -10.24 -6.00
N ILE A 147 -0.07 -10.07 -7.21
CA ILE A 147 -1.51 -10.08 -7.47
C ILE A 147 -2.11 -11.46 -7.24
N GLU A 148 -1.41 -12.53 -7.61
CA GLU A 148 -1.84 -13.90 -7.28
C GLU A 148 -1.98 -14.08 -5.76
N LYS A 149 -0.99 -13.65 -4.98
CA LYS A 149 -1.04 -13.78 -3.52
C LYS A 149 -2.07 -12.83 -2.87
N PHE A 150 -2.30 -11.65 -3.43
CA PHE A 150 -3.41 -10.78 -2.99
C PHE A 150 -4.79 -11.36 -3.32
N LYS A 151 -4.97 -12.02 -4.47
CA LYS A 151 -6.20 -12.76 -4.78
C LYS A 151 -6.41 -13.89 -3.77
N LEU A 152 -5.36 -14.60 -3.38
CA LEU A 152 -5.41 -15.61 -2.31
C LEU A 152 -5.78 -14.99 -0.95
N ALA A 153 -5.21 -13.82 -0.64
CA ALA A 153 -5.53 -13.06 0.57
C ALA A 153 -6.99 -12.59 0.58
N LEU A 154 -7.56 -12.19 -0.56
CA LEU A 154 -8.96 -11.81 -0.69
C LEU A 154 -9.87 -13.01 -0.38
N ILE A 155 -9.59 -14.19 -0.94
CA ILE A 155 -10.34 -15.42 -0.67
C ILE A 155 -10.27 -15.74 0.82
N CYS A 156 -9.08 -15.74 1.43
CA CYS A 156 -8.91 -15.97 2.87
C CYS A 156 -9.70 -14.94 3.70
N THR A 157 -9.71 -13.68 3.27
CA THR A 157 -10.44 -12.58 3.93
C THR A 157 -11.96 -12.80 3.88
N MET A 158 -12.48 -13.33 2.76
CA MET A 158 -13.88 -13.73 2.64
C MET A 158 -14.20 -14.93 3.54
N LYS A 159 -13.37 -15.97 3.54
CA LYS A 159 -13.56 -17.22 4.30
C LYS A 159 -13.46 -17.01 5.82
N LYS A 160 -12.56 -16.15 6.30
CA LYS A 160 -12.48 -15.76 7.72
C LYS A 160 -13.58 -14.78 8.15
N LYS A 161 -14.53 -14.46 7.26
CA LYS A 161 -15.65 -13.53 7.48
C LYS A 161 -15.15 -12.19 8.04
N ALA A 162 -14.10 -11.66 7.43
CA ALA A 162 -13.54 -10.37 7.81
C ALA A 162 -14.54 -9.22 7.56
N LYS A 163 -14.24 -8.08 8.17
CA LYS A 163 -14.92 -6.81 7.94
C LYS A 163 -14.91 -6.43 6.45
N MET A 164 -15.94 -5.71 6.01
CA MET A 164 -16.04 -5.20 4.64
C MET A 164 -14.88 -4.25 4.30
N SER A 165 -14.43 -3.43 5.25
CA SER A 165 -13.26 -2.56 5.06
C SER A 165 -11.98 -3.34 4.71
N GLU A 166 -11.76 -4.50 5.32
CA GLU A 166 -10.60 -5.35 5.01
C GLU A 166 -10.71 -5.95 3.59
N LYS A 167 -11.90 -6.41 3.19
CA LYS A 167 -12.16 -6.92 1.84
C LYS A 167 -11.94 -5.83 0.79
N ALA A 168 -12.51 -4.65 1.01
CA ALA A 168 -12.39 -3.50 0.13
C ALA A 168 -10.93 -3.05 -0.02
N TYR A 169 -10.16 -3.09 1.07
CA TYR A 169 -8.75 -2.69 1.03
C TYR A 169 -7.87 -3.67 0.25
N VAL A 170 -8.13 -4.98 0.36
CA VAL A 170 -7.44 -5.97 -0.48
C VAL A 170 -7.75 -5.74 -1.96
N CYS A 171 -9.01 -5.49 -2.32
CA CYS A 171 -9.38 -5.14 -3.70
C CYS A 171 -8.67 -3.87 -4.18
N LEU A 172 -8.58 -2.84 -3.31
CA LEU A 172 -7.90 -1.59 -3.65
C LEU A 172 -6.40 -1.81 -3.92
N LYS A 173 -5.72 -2.64 -3.13
CA LYS A 173 -4.31 -2.98 -3.39
C LYS A 173 -4.12 -3.70 -4.71
N ILE A 174 -5.00 -4.63 -5.07
CA ILE A 174 -4.95 -5.30 -6.38
C ILE A 174 -5.11 -4.27 -7.51
N ALA A 175 -6.08 -3.36 -7.38
CA ALA A 175 -6.27 -2.29 -8.35
C ALA A 175 -5.03 -1.39 -8.46
N TRP A 176 -4.43 -0.98 -7.34
CA TRP A 176 -3.20 -0.19 -7.33
C TRP A 176 -2.00 -0.87 -7.97
N LEU A 177 -1.88 -2.19 -7.85
CA LEU A 177 -0.85 -2.98 -8.52
C LEU A 177 -1.10 -3.07 -10.01
N ARG A 178 -2.34 -3.38 -10.43
CA ARG A 178 -2.71 -3.41 -11.86
C ARG A 178 -2.53 -2.04 -12.52
N ARG A 179 -2.87 -0.94 -11.83
CA ARG A 179 -2.63 0.43 -12.32
C ARG A 179 -1.15 0.73 -12.51
N ALA A 180 -0.29 0.33 -11.57
CA ALA A 180 1.15 0.52 -11.71
C ALA A 180 1.74 -0.35 -12.83
N GLN A 181 1.28 -1.58 -12.97
CA GLN A 181 1.65 -2.45 -14.09
C GLN A 181 1.25 -1.86 -15.45
N LEU A 182 0.06 -1.25 -15.56
CA LEU A 182 -0.34 -0.54 -16.79
C LEU A 182 0.63 0.61 -17.11
N LYS A 183 1.03 1.40 -16.11
CA LYS A 183 2.00 2.49 -16.30
C LYS A 183 3.36 1.98 -16.79
N GLU A 184 3.81 0.81 -16.35
CA GLU A 184 5.07 0.20 -16.84
C GLU A 184 4.96 -0.30 -18.29
N LEU A 185 3.74 -0.60 -18.74
CA LEU A 185 3.46 -1.02 -20.12
C LEU A 185 3.14 0.17 -21.04
N GLU A 186 2.90 1.37 -20.50
CA GLU A 186 2.65 2.57 -21.30
C GLU A 186 3.84 2.88 -22.21
N GLY A 187 3.58 2.95 -23.52
CA GLY A 187 4.62 3.19 -24.53
C GLY A 187 5.43 1.94 -24.94
N ASN A 188 5.20 0.78 -24.30
CA ASN A 188 5.79 -0.47 -24.74
C ASN A 188 5.05 -1.02 -25.97
N LYS A 189 5.65 -0.85 -27.16
CA LYS A 189 5.07 -1.30 -28.44
C LYS A 189 5.04 -2.83 -28.60
N GLU A 190 5.77 -3.57 -27.78
CA GLU A 190 5.85 -5.03 -27.80
C GLU A 190 4.84 -5.68 -26.85
N ALA A 191 4.18 -4.89 -26.00
CA ALA A 191 3.17 -5.40 -25.09
C ALA A 191 1.97 -5.97 -25.87
N ASP A 192 1.59 -7.22 -25.59
CA ASP A 192 0.41 -7.84 -26.20
C ASP A 192 -0.86 -7.03 -25.82
N PRO A 193 -1.59 -6.47 -26.79
CA PRO A 193 -2.81 -5.71 -26.52
C PRO A 193 -3.84 -6.47 -25.69
N LYS A 194 -3.93 -7.81 -25.85
CA LYS A 194 -4.85 -8.65 -25.07
C LYS A 194 -4.47 -8.69 -23.59
N VAL A 195 -3.18 -8.70 -23.29
CA VAL A 195 -2.67 -8.67 -21.91
C VAL A 195 -2.97 -7.31 -21.28
N VAL A 196 -2.73 -6.21 -22.01
CA VAL A 196 -3.04 -4.85 -21.54
C VAL A 196 -4.54 -4.69 -21.26
N GLU A 197 -5.41 -5.19 -22.16
CA GLU A 197 -6.86 -5.17 -21.97
C GLU A 197 -7.29 -6.00 -20.75
N MET A 198 -6.70 -7.18 -20.56
CA MET A 198 -6.98 -8.03 -19.40
C MET A 198 -6.59 -7.34 -18.08
N ILE A 199 -5.40 -6.75 -18.02
CA ILE A 199 -4.92 -6.00 -16.84
C ILE A 199 -5.85 -4.82 -16.56
N LYS A 200 -6.27 -4.10 -17.60
CA LYS A 200 -7.22 -2.98 -17.47
C LYS A 200 -8.58 -3.44 -16.94
N LYS A 201 -9.11 -4.55 -17.46
CA LYS A 201 -10.38 -5.12 -16.98
C LYS A 201 -10.28 -5.58 -15.52
N GLU A 202 -9.17 -6.20 -15.12
CA GLU A 202 -8.94 -6.54 -13.71
C GLU A 202 -8.84 -5.29 -12.83
N TYR A 203 -8.10 -4.26 -13.28
CA TYR A 203 -8.02 -2.98 -12.60
C TYR A 203 -9.40 -2.38 -12.35
N ASP A 204 -10.19 -2.20 -13.41
CA ASP A 204 -11.53 -1.58 -13.32
C ASP A 204 -12.46 -2.40 -12.41
N GLY A 205 -12.42 -3.73 -12.52
CA GLY A 205 -13.22 -4.64 -11.70
C GLY A 205 -12.88 -4.58 -10.21
N PHE A 206 -11.59 -4.61 -9.86
CA PHE A 206 -11.17 -4.52 -8.45
C PHE A 206 -11.33 -3.10 -7.87
N TYR A 207 -11.11 -2.06 -8.68
CA TYR A 207 -11.32 -0.68 -8.24
C TYR A 207 -12.80 -0.39 -7.94
N SER A 208 -13.71 -0.94 -8.75
CA SER A 208 -15.16 -0.82 -8.52
C SER A 208 -15.59 -1.55 -7.24
N GLN A 209 -15.09 -2.77 -7.04
CA GLN A 209 -15.35 -3.53 -5.82
C GLN A 209 -14.78 -2.85 -4.57
N ALA A 210 -13.61 -2.22 -4.67
CA ALA A 210 -13.05 -1.43 -3.59
C ALA A 210 -13.95 -0.24 -3.25
N TYR A 211 -14.40 0.51 -4.26
CA TYR A 211 -15.28 1.67 -4.09
C TYR A 211 -16.58 1.28 -3.38
N GLU A 212 -17.29 0.28 -3.91
CA GLU A 212 -18.54 -0.21 -3.31
C GLU A 212 -18.32 -0.80 -1.92
N GLY A 213 -17.23 -1.54 -1.72
CA GLY A 213 -16.85 -2.12 -0.45
C GLY A 213 -16.61 -1.07 0.63
N PHE A 214 -15.90 0.02 0.31
CA PHE A 214 -15.68 1.11 1.26
C PHE A 214 -16.95 1.93 1.52
N MET A 215 -17.77 2.20 0.50
CA MET A 215 -19.08 2.84 0.67
C MET A 215 -19.96 2.03 1.65
N LYS A 216 -19.97 0.70 1.51
CA LYS A 216 -20.68 -0.19 2.44
C LYS A 216 -20.04 -0.19 3.83
N ALA A 217 -18.71 -0.26 3.90
CA ALA A 217 -17.98 -0.26 5.17
C ALA A 217 -18.30 0.98 6.03
N ILE A 218 -18.38 2.18 5.43
CA ILE A 218 -18.73 3.40 6.17
C ILE A 218 -20.13 3.31 6.79
N SER A 219 -21.08 2.66 6.11
CA SER A 219 -22.45 2.51 6.60
C SER A 219 -22.61 1.40 7.67
N SER A 220 -21.69 0.44 7.73
CA SER A 220 -21.85 -0.78 8.56
C SER A 220 -20.75 -1.00 9.60
N GLU A 221 -19.68 -0.19 9.59
CA GLU A 221 -18.54 -0.33 10.48
C GLU A 221 -18.17 1.00 11.13
N THR A 222 -17.54 0.92 12.30
CA THR A 222 -16.95 2.08 12.96
C THR A 222 -15.47 2.23 12.58
N PRO A 223 -14.99 3.47 12.38
CA PRO A 223 -13.57 3.72 12.16
C PRO A 223 -12.71 3.20 13.34
N PRO A 224 -11.44 2.82 13.09
CA PRO A 224 -10.73 2.90 11.81
C PRO A 224 -11.09 1.76 10.84
N TYR A 225 -11.14 2.08 9.55
CA TYR A 225 -11.47 1.15 8.46
C TYR A 225 -10.18 0.51 7.92
N CYS A 226 -9.90 -0.73 8.31
CA CYS A 226 -8.63 -1.41 7.98
C CYS A 226 -7.38 -0.56 8.31
N GLY A 227 -7.42 0.16 9.44
CA GLY A 227 -6.34 1.06 9.89
C GLY A 227 -6.40 2.48 9.34
N MET A 228 -7.34 2.80 8.44
CA MET A 228 -7.54 4.16 7.94
C MET A 228 -8.53 4.95 8.80
N ALA A 229 -8.20 6.22 9.07
CA ALA A 229 -9.12 7.16 9.71
C ALA A 229 -10.31 7.48 8.78
N SER A 230 -11.42 7.94 9.36
CA SER A 230 -12.65 8.24 8.60
C SER A 230 -12.40 9.27 7.51
N GLU A 231 -11.63 10.31 7.82
CA GLU A 231 -11.32 11.42 6.93
C GLU A 231 -10.51 10.95 5.71
N ALA A 232 -9.61 9.98 5.91
CA ALA A 232 -8.81 9.41 4.83
C ALA A 232 -9.68 8.58 3.87
N VAL A 233 -10.60 7.76 4.40
CA VAL A 233 -11.52 6.97 3.57
C VAL A 233 -12.50 7.87 2.82
N ASP A 234 -13.02 8.91 3.48
CA ASP A 234 -13.89 9.90 2.85
C ASP A 234 -13.19 10.63 1.68
N PHE A 235 -11.94 11.07 1.89
CA PHE A 235 -11.18 11.74 0.85
C PHE A 235 -10.87 10.80 -0.32
N MET A 236 -10.50 9.56 -0.01
CA MET A 236 -10.32 8.51 -1.03
C MET A 236 -11.61 8.26 -1.81
N LEU A 237 -12.76 8.12 -1.15
CA LEU A 237 -14.05 7.91 -1.82
C LEU A 237 -14.50 9.12 -2.64
N ALA A 238 -14.13 10.34 -2.26
CA ALA A 238 -14.36 11.53 -3.07
C ALA A 238 -13.56 11.46 -4.39
N ASN A 239 -12.29 11.07 -4.31
CA ASN A 239 -11.41 10.85 -5.45
C ASN A 239 -11.87 9.68 -6.35
N MET A 240 -12.34 8.58 -5.75
CA MET A 240 -12.95 7.48 -6.51
C MET A 240 -14.27 7.91 -7.16
N SER A 241 -15.08 8.73 -6.47
CA SER A 241 -16.31 9.29 -7.03
C SER A 241 -16.02 10.19 -8.23
N MET A 242 -14.95 10.99 -8.18
CA MET A 242 -14.43 11.75 -9.32
C MET A 242 -14.06 10.85 -10.49
N TYR A 243 -13.31 9.77 -10.24
CA TYR A 243 -12.96 8.78 -11.26
C TYR A 243 -14.20 8.21 -11.97
N TYR A 244 -15.26 7.91 -11.21
CA TYR A 244 -16.53 7.40 -11.75
C TYR A 244 -17.49 8.49 -12.24
N LYS A 245 -17.05 9.75 -12.34
CA LYS A 245 -17.87 10.91 -12.74
C LYS A 245 -19.12 11.12 -11.87
N LYS A 246 -19.09 10.64 -10.63
CA LYS A 246 -20.14 10.84 -9.63
C LYS A 246 -19.89 12.14 -8.87
N TYR A 247 -19.89 13.26 -9.59
CA TYR A 247 -19.48 14.57 -9.07
C TYR A 247 -20.31 15.03 -7.86
N ASP A 248 -21.61 14.74 -7.84
CA ASP A 248 -22.47 15.08 -6.70
C ASP A 248 -22.05 14.35 -5.41
N ALA A 249 -21.67 13.07 -5.54
CA ALA A 249 -21.18 12.28 -4.41
C ALA A 249 -19.81 12.79 -3.94
N ALA A 250 -18.91 13.10 -4.89
CA ALA A 250 -17.60 13.67 -4.60
C ALA A 250 -17.73 15.02 -3.85
N MET A 251 -18.59 15.93 -4.35
CA MET A 251 -18.79 17.26 -3.75
C MET A 251 -19.34 17.16 -2.33
N LYS A 252 -20.28 16.24 -2.06
CA LYS A 252 -20.82 16.02 -0.72
C LYS A 252 -19.74 15.55 0.27
N LEU A 253 -18.89 14.61 -0.13
CA LEU A 253 -17.79 14.11 0.70
C LEU A 253 -16.76 15.21 0.98
N VAL A 254 -16.37 15.96 -0.04
CA VAL A 254 -15.42 17.08 0.06
C VAL A 254 -15.94 18.18 0.96
N ALA A 255 -17.20 18.61 0.78
CA ALA A 255 -17.80 19.65 1.62
C ALA A 255 -17.84 19.23 3.10
N ARG A 256 -18.17 17.97 3.38
CA ARG A 256 -18.15 17.41 4.74
C ARG A 256 -16.76 17.46 5.36
N LEU A 257 -15.72 17.10 4.61
CA LEU A 257 -14.33 17.14 5.08
C LEU A 257 -13.86 18.57 5.37
N ILE A 258 -14.18 19.54 4.51
CA ILE A 258 -13.80 20.95 4.71
C ILE A 258 -14.45 21.51 5.99
N GLN A 259 -15.73 21.22 6.21
CA GLN A 259 -16.49 21.69 7.37
C GLN A 259 -16.10 20.98 8.67
N SER A 260 -15.61 19.74 8.60
CA SER A 260 -15.27 18.96 9.79
C SER A 260 -14.10 19.59 10.57
N PRO A 261 -14.24 19.79 11.91
CA PRO A 261 -13.16 20.29 12.75
C PRO A 261 -12.04 19.25 12.96
N SER A 262 -12.31 17.95 12.79
CA SER A 262 -11.31 16.89 12.94
C SER A 262 -10.38 16.74 11.73
N THR A 263 -10.74 17.34 10.60
CA THR A 263 -9.96 17.25 9.35
C THR A 263 -8.73 18.16 9.42
N SER A 264 -7.55 17.57 9.23
CA SER A 264 -6.28 18.33 9.24
C SER A 264 -6.26 19.43 8.17
N ARG A 265 -5.56 20.54 8.44
CA ARG A 265 -5.41 21.66 7.49
C ARG A 265 -4.92 21.19 6.11
N LYS A 266 -3.87 20.37 6.08
CA LYS A 266 -3.32 19.81 4.84
C LYS A 266 -4.36 19.02 4.04
N LEU A 267 -5.25 18.29 4.71
CA LEU A 267 -6.31 17.55 4.02
C LEU A 267 -7.42 18.51 3.53
N LYS A 268 -7.75 19.56 4.29
CA LYS A 268 -8.69 20.59 3.85
C LYS A 268 -8.20 21.31 2.59
N ASP A 269 -6.90 21.63 2.53
CA ASP A 269 -6.31 22.27 1.35
C ASP A 269 -6.52 21.37 0.11
N LYS A 270 -6.20 20.07 0.20
CA LYS A 270 -6.48 19.09 -0.87
C LYS A 270 -7.96 18.96 -1.21
N CYS A 271 -8.85 19.09 -0.22
CA CYS A 271 -10.29 19.08 -0.45
C CYS A 271 -10.75 20.33 -1.22
N VAL A 272 -10.15 21.49 -0.97
CA VAL A 272 -10.44 22.72 -1.73
C VAL A 272 -9.99 22.55 -3.18
N ASP A 273 -8.78 22.03 -3.41
CA ASP A 273 -8.29 21.75 -4.78
C ASP A 273 -9.23 20.80 -5.53
N LEU A 274 -9.66 19.71 -4.86
CA LEU A 274 -10.59 18.75 -5.45
C LEU A 274 -11.98 19.35 -5.70
N LYS A 275 -12.44 20.27 -4.84
CA LYS A 275 -13.70 21.00 -5.04
C LYS A 275 -13.67 21.81 -6.33
N ASP A 276 -12.58 22.55 -6.55
CA ASP A 276 -12.41 23.38 -7.75
C ASP A 276 -12.33 22.51 -9.01
N GLU A 277 -11.66 21.37 -8.94
CA GLU A 277 -11.65 20.37 -10.02
C GLU A 277 -13.06 19.83 -10.32
N ILE A 278 -13.84 19.47 -9.29
CA ILE A 278 -15.24 19.03 -9.46
C ILE A 278 -16.04 20.11 -10.19
N THR A 279 -15.97 21.36 -9.73
CA THR A 279 -16.73 22.47 -10.33
C THR A 279 -16.35 22.70 -11.79
N ALA A 280 -15.05 22.64 -12.11
CA ALA A 280 -14.57 22.77 -13.49
C ALA A 280 -15.10 21.63 -14.39
N LYS A 281 -15.08 20.38 -13.91
CA LYS A 281 -15.58 19.21 -14.66
C LYS A 281 -17.09 19.28 -14.89
N VAL A 282 -17.87 19.67 -13.88
CA VAL A 282 -19.32 19.83 -14.00
C VAL A 282 -19.68 20.95 -14.99
N ALA A 283 -18.95 22.06 -14.98
CA ALA A 283 -19.16 23.14 -15.95
C ALA A 283 -18.84 22.67 -17.38
N ALA A 284 -17.73 21.94 -17.57
CA ALA A 284 -17.35 21.40 -18.86
C ALA A 284 -18.37 20.40 -19.42
N GLU A 285 -18.92 19.50 -18.58
CA GLU A 285 -19.96 18.56 -19.03
C GLU A 285 -21.27 19.25 -19.40
N LYS A 286 -21.65 20.32 -18.68
CA LYS A 286 -22.81 21.14 -19.05
C LYS A 286 -22.62 21.87 -20.38
N ALA A 287 -21.42 22.42 -20.62
CA ALA A 287 -21.10 23.08 -21.87
C ALA A 287 -21.14 22.08 -23.05
N ALA A 288 -20.51 20.91 -22.89
CA ALA A 288 -20.54 19.85 -23.91
C ALA A 288 -21.95 19.31 -24.17
N ALA A 289 -22.83 19.26 -23.16
CA ALA A 289 -24.22 18.88 -23.35
C ALA A 289 -25.03 19.94 -24.10
N ALA A 290 -24.70 21.23 -23.92
CA ALA A 290 -25.35 22.33 -24.63
C ALA A 290 -24.88 22.48 -26.09
N GLU A 291 -23.65 22.07 -26.42
CA GLU A 291 -23.12 22.07 -27.80
C GLU A 291 -23.63 20.89 -28.66
N ASN A 292 -24.11 19.81 -28.02
CA ASN A 292 -24.65 18.62 -28.69
C ASN A 292 -26.19 18.60 -28.75
N GLN A 293 -26.86 19.69 -28.33
CA GLN A 293 -28.31 19.92 -28.44
C GLN A 293 -28.60 20.95 -29.52
#